data_AF-A0A3B6AVX7-F1
#
_entry.id   AF-A0A3B6AVX7-F1
#
_cell.length_a   1.000
_cell.length_b   1.000
_cell.length_c   1.000
_cell.angle_alpha   90.00
_cell.angle_beta   90.00
_cell.angle_gamma   90.00
#
_symmetry.space_group_name_H-M   'P 1'
#
loop_
_entity.id
_entity.type
_entity.pdbx_description
1 polymer ?
#
loop_
_entity_poly.entity_id
_entity_poly.type
_entity_poly.pdbx_seq_one_letter_code
_entity_poly.pdbx_strand_id
1 'polypeptide(L)'
;MGRWLKPDVYPLIGAMSLVTGMCIFQLTRNVFLNPDVRVSKSNRQSAVPENEEEGERYSQHAFRRFVSAHRPEVFPAINRFFSGFSAK
;
A
#
# COMPACT_ATOMS: atom_id res chain seq x y z
N MET A 1 -20.09 9.60 -21.30
CA MET A 1 -20.56 9.06 -20.00
C MET A 1 -20.78 10.11 -18.91
N GLY A 2 -20.59 11.42 -19.13
CA GLY A 2 -20.73 12.44 -18.06
C GLY A 2 -22.09 13.16 -17.99
N ARG A 3 -22.96 13.01 -18.99
CA ARG A 3 -24.16 13.86 -19.15
C ARG A 3 -25.37 13.45 -18.29
N TRP A 4 -25.25 12.32 -17.57
CA TRP A 4 -26.31 11.73 -16.74
C TRP A 4 -25.90 11.53 -15.27
N LEU A 5 -24.67 11.91 -14.90
CA LEU A 5 -24.18 11.72 -13.55
C LEU A 5 -24.48 12.96 -12.72
N LYS A 6 -25.35 12.81 -11.73
CA LYS A 6 -25.65 13.89 -10.78
C LYS A 6 -24.38 14.25 -9.99
N PRO A 7 -24.14 15.55 -9.72
CA PRO A 7 -22.97 16.00 -8.97
C PRO A 7 -22.80 15.31 -7.60
N ASP A 8 -23.91 15.01 -6.93
CA ASP A 8 -23.92 14.37 -5.62
C ASP A 8 -23.36 12.93 -5.64
N VAL A 9 -23.24 12.32 -6.81
CA VAL A 9 -22.78 10.93 -6.99
C VAL A 9 -21.26 10.84 -7.17
N TYR A 10 -20.58 11.95 -7.52
CA TYR A 10 -19.12 11.98 -7.62
C TYR A 10 -18.39 11.55 -6.34
N PRO A 11 -18.74 12.02 -5.12
CA PRO A 11 -18.06 11.57 -3.91
C PRO A 11 -18.28 10.07 -3.64
N LEU A 12 -19.47 9.54 -3.94
CA LEU A 12 -19.77 8.12 -3.79
C LEU A 12 -18.92 7.26 -4.75
N ILE A 13 -18.84 7.66 -6.03
CA ILE A 13 -18.01 6.98 -7.03
C ILE A 13 -16.52 7.10 -6.68
N GLY A 14 -16.10 8.25 -6.16
CA GLY A 14 -14.74 8.44 -5.67
C GLY A 14 -14.39 7.43 -4.58
N ALA A 15 -15.24 7.29 -3.56
CA ALA A 15 -15.04 6.33 -2.49
C ALA A 15 -15.02 4.87 -3.00
N MET A 16 -15.98 4.48 -3.83
CA MET A 16 -16.08 3.13 -4.36
C MET A 16 -14.91 2.76 -5.28
N SER A 17 -14.47 3.68 -6.13
CA SER A 17 -13.33 3.45 -7.02
C SER A 17 -12.01 3.37 -6.25
N LEU A 18 -11.83 4.18 -5.20
CA LEU A 18 -10.69 4.09 -4.29
C LEU A 18 -10.61 2.70 -3.67
N VAL A 19 -11.70 2.25 -3.01
CA VAL A 19 -11.72 0.95 -2.32
C VAL A 19 -11.49 -0.19 -3.30
N THR A 20 -12.12 -0.14 -4.47
CA THR A 20 -11.91 -1.14 -5.52
C THR A 20 -10.46 -1.15 -5.99
N GLY A 21 -9.85 0.02 -6.23
CA GLY A 21 -8.45 0.15 -6.59
C GLY A 21 -7.50 -0.39 -5.52
N MET A 22 -7.82 -0.15 -4.24
CA MET A 22 -7.06 -0.68 -3.11
C MET A 22 -7.11 -2.21 -3.07
N CYS A 23 -8.29 -2.80 -3.26
CA CYS A 23 -8.45 -4.26 -3.33
C CYS A 23 -7.67 -4.87 -4.49
N ILE A 24 -7.76 -4.26 -5.69
CA ILE A 24 -7.01 -4.71 -6.87
C ILE A 24 -5.51 -4.64 -6.60
N PHE A 25 -5.01 -3.53 -6.08
CA PHE A 25 -3.60 -3.36 -5.75
C PHE A 25 -3.10 -4.44 -4.79
N GLN A 26 -3.88 -4.73 -3.74
CA GLN A 26 -3.55 -5.76 -2.76
C GLN A 26 -3.54 -7.16 -3.39
N LEU A 27 -4.53 -7.48 -4.23
CA LEU A 27 -4.60 -8.77 -4.92
C LEU A 27 -3.45 -8.94 -5.91
N THR A 28 -3.19 -7.93 -6.74
CA THR A 28 -2.07 -7.92 -7.70
C THR A 28 -0.77 -8.18 -6.96
N ARG A 29 -0.52 -7.49 -5.85
CA ARG A 29 0.66 -7.72 -5.01
C ARG A 29 0.72 -9.15 -4.49
N ASN A 30 -0.40 -9.71 -4.04
CA ASN A 30 -0.46 -11.07 -3.53
C ASN A 30 -0.20 -12.13 -4.62
N VAL A 31 -0.60 -11.86 -5.86
CA VAL A 31 -0.36 -12.79 -6.97
C VAL A 31 1.10 -12.78 -7.43
N PHE A 32 1.75 -11.62 -7.42
CA PHE A 32 3.10 -11.47 -7.99
C PHE A 32 4.24 -11.58 -6.98
N LEU A 33 4.04 -11.20 -5.72
CA LEU A 33 5.13 -11.10 -4.73
C LEU A 33 5.00 -12.09 -3.58
N ASN A 34 3.91 -12.88 -3.53
CA ASN A 34 3.75 -13.86 -2.46
C ASN A 34 4.64 -15.07 -2.79
N PRO A 35 5.59 -15.45 -1.90
CA PRO A 35 6.53 -16.54 -2.15
C PRO A 35 5.85 -17.90 -2.40
N ASP A 36 4.61 -18.06 -1.94
CA ASP A 36 3.83 -19.30 -2.12
C ASP A 36 3.12 -19.36 -3.49
N VAL A 37 3.02 -18.24 -4.22
CA VAL A 37 2.26 -18.15 -5.47
C VAL A 37 3.21 -18.12 -6.68
N ARG A 38 3.30 -19.25 -7.40
CA ARG A 38 4.18 -19.40 -8.58
C ARG A 38 3.43 -19.26 -9.90
N VAL A 39 3.34 -18.03 -10.42
CA VAL A 39 2.65 -17.73 -11.70
C VAL A 39 3.51 -18.09 -12.92
N SER A 40 4.84 -17.88 -12.86
CA SER A 40 5.74 -18.17 -13.97
C SER A 40 6.08 -19.65 -14.07
N LYS A 41 6.21 -20.17 -15.31
CA LYS A 41 6.63 -21.57 -15.54
C LYS A 41 8.10 -21.81 -15.16
N SER A 42 8.95 -20.79 -15.24
CA SER A 42 10.36 -20.87 -14.85
C SER A 42 10.54 -21.14 -13.36
N ASN A 43 9.72 -20.52 -12.49
CA ASN A 43 9.78 -20.72 -11.03
C ASN A 43 9.28 -22.10 -10.57
N ARG A 44 8.80 -22.97 -11.47
CA ARG A 44 8.39 -24.34 -11.14
C ARG A 44 9.54 -25.35 -11.21
N GLN A 45 10.69 -24.95 -11.75
CA GLN A 45 11.86 -25.84 -11.89
C GLN A 45 12.69 -25.94 -10.61
N SER A 46 12.57 -24.98 -9.69
CA SER A 46 13.18 -25.06 -8.35
C SER A 46 12.23 -25.79 -7.39
N ALA A 47 12.60 -27.02 -7.01
CA ALA A 47 11.86 -27.83 -6.05
C ALA A 47 12.00 -27.32 -4.61
N VAL A 48 13.10 -26.61 -4.31
CA VAL A 48 13.39 -25.99 -3.02
C VAL A 48 13.16 -24.47 -3.15
N PRO A 49 12.31 -23.86 -2.30
CA PRO A 49 12.15 -22.41 -2.25
C PRO A 49 13.38 -21.78 -1.56
N GLU A 50 14.49 -21.61 -2.27
CA GLU A 50 15.51 -20.61 -1.88
C GLU A 50 14.94 -19.21 -2.12
N ASN A 51 13.97 -18.83 -1.28
CA ASN A 51 13.13 -17.65 -1.47
C ASN A 51 13.25 -16.66 -0.30
N GLU A 52 14.40 -16.67 0.40
CA GLU A 52 14.66 -15.76 1.52
C GLU A 52 14.57 -14.30 1.06
N GLU A 53 15.23 -13.95 -0.05
CA GLU A 53 15.22 -12.59 -0.59
C GLU A 53 13.81 -12.14 -1.04
N GLU A 54 13.02 -13.02 -1.66
CA GLU A 54 11.65 -12.71 -2.07
C GLU A 54 10.71 -12.59 -0.85
N GLY A 55 10.91 -13.42 0.18
CA GLY A 55 10.21 -13.34 1.46
C GLY A 55 10.54 -12.05 2.23
N GLU A 56 11.79 -11.61 2.24
CA GLU A 56 12.21 -10.33 2.81
C GLU A 56 11.54 -9.16 2.07
N ARG A 57 11.51 -9.20 0.73
CA ARG A 57 10.85 -8.19 -0.10
C ARG A 57 9.33 -8.17 0.09
N TYR A 58 8.71 -9.33 0.36
CA TYR A 58 7.29 -9.40 0.71
C TYR A 58 6.99 -8.88 2.12
N SER A 59 7.86 -9.16 3.10
CA SER A 59 7.71 -8.67 4.47
C SER A 59 7.93 -7.14 4.58
N GLN A 60 8.99 -6.64 3.94
CA GLN A 60 9.42 -5.24 3.99
C GLN A 60 9.03 -4.46 2.74
N HIS A 61 7.73 -4.31 2.46
CA HIS A 61 7.33 -3.45 1.34
C HIS A 61 7.75 -1.98 1.56
N ALA A 62 7.93 -1.22 0.47
CA ALA A 62 8.43 0.15 0.50
C ALA A 62 7.68 1.07 1.48
N PHE A 63 6.34 1.03 1.49
CA PHE A 63 5.56 1.82 2.44
C PHE A 63 5.79 1.44 3.93
N ARG A 64 6.11 0.18 4.26
CA ARG A 64 6.37 -0.28 5.62
C ARG A 64 7.77 0.11 6.05
N ARG A 65 8.76 0.04 5.15
CA ARG A 65 10.10 0.62 5.37
C ARG A 65 10.03 2.13 5.56
N PHE A 66 9.22 2.81 4.73
CA PHE A 66 9.02 4.25 4.82
C PHE A 66 8.38 4.65 6.16
N VAL A 67 7.28 4.00 6.54
CA VAL A 67 6.62 4.26 7.84
C VAL A 67 7.54 3.89 9.02
N SER A 68 8.28 2.79 8.93
CA SER A 68 9.24 2.38 9.97
C SER A 68 10.42 3.35 10.13
N ALA A 69 10.79 4.09 9.08
CA ALA A 69 11.86 5.09 9.15
C ALA A 69 11.40 6.40 9.80
N HIS A 70 10.08 6.64 9.86
CA HIS A 70 9.51 7.85 10.44
C HIS A 70 9.01 7.59 11.86
N ARG A 71 9.11 8.61 12.72
CA ARG A 71 8.48 8.55 14.04
C ARG A 71 6.95 8.46 13.87
N PRO A 72 6.25 7.67 14.70
CA PRO A 72 4.80 7.55 14.64
C PRO A 72 4.16 8.85 15.14
N GLU A 73 4.07 9.84 14.25
CA GLU A 73 3.44 11.14 14.49
C GLU A 73 2.38 11.36 13.43
N VAL A 74 1.13 11.61 13.86
CA VAL A 74 -0.01 11.77 12.94
C VAL A 74 0.12 13.03 12.08
N PHE A 75 0.66 14.12 12.65
CA PHE A 75 0.94 15.36 11.93
C PHE A 75 2.20 16.05 12.47
N PRO A 76 3.41 15.66 12.01
CA PRO A 76 4.66 16.22 12.53
C PRO A 76 4.75 17.74 12.35
N ALA A 77 4.24 18.29 11.25
CA ALA A 77 4.23 19.73 11.00
C ALA A 77 3.32 20.50 11.98
N ILE A 78 2.12 19.97 12.25
CA ILE A 78 1.16 20.58 13.19
C ILE A 78 1.68 20.45 14.63
N ASN A 79 2.20 19.27 14.99
CA ASN A 79 2.79 19.02 16.29
C ASN A 79 3.97 19.99 16.55
N ARG A 80 4.85 20.19 15.57
CA ARG A 80 5.97 21.15 15.67
C ARG A 80 5.49 22.60 15.80
N PHE A 81 4.42 22.96 15.11
CA PHE A 81 3.82 24.29 15.19
C PHE A 81 3.27 24.59 16.59
N PHE A 82 2.50 23.68 17.19
CA PHE A 82 1.91 23.90 18.52
C PHE A 82 2.90 23.68 19.67
N SER A 83 3.85 22.75 19.56
CA SER A 83 4.88 22.55 20.59
C SER A 83 5.88 23.71 20.68
N GLY A 84 6.14 24.43 19.58
CA GLY A 84 7.01 25.61 19.56
C GLY A 84 6.38 26.86 20.21
N PHE A 85 5.04 26.93 20.30
CA PHE A 85 4.32 28.07 20.88
C PHE A 85 4.28 28.03 22.42
N SER A 86 4.40 26.85 23.04
CA SER A 86 4.25 26.68 24.49
C SER A 86 5.50 27.01 25.32
N ALA A 87 6.62 27.39 24.68
CA ALA A 87 7.91 27.61 25.35
C ALA A 87 8.24 29.10 25.58
N LYS A 88 7.23 29.96 25.72
CA LYS A 88 7.43 31.38 26.04
C LYS A 88 6.51 31.85 27.15
#